data_AF-A0A377M1X3-F1
#
_entry.id   AF-A0A377M1X3-F1
#
_cell.length_a   1.000
_cell.length_b   1.000
_cell.length_c   1.000
_cell.angle_alpha   90.00
_cell.angle_beta   90.00
_cell.angle_gamma   90.00
#
_symmetry.space_group_name_H-M   'P 1'
#
loop_
_entity.id
_entity.type
_entity.pdbx_description
1 polymer ?
#
loop_
_entity_poly.entity_id
_entity_poly.type
_entity_poly.pdbx_seq_one_letter_code
_entity_poly.pdbx_strand_id
1 'polypeptide(L)'
;MYHFDLTTQYFSDYVMGNFWSAHWPQSHFRHHLLMCRHLPDGGKLTLTNFNFTHWQKGHVEEQIHLPDAAALYQLMQERFGLGVDDPKHGFSLAELTAVMAGFETHGK
;
A
#
# COMPACT_ATOMS: atom_id res chain seq x y z
N MET A 1 -8.44 1.26 -14.19
CA MET A 1 -9.62 2.16 -14.18
C MET A 1 -10.86 1.30 -13.96
N TYR A 2 -11.96 1.85 -13.41
CA TYR A 2 -13.18 1.11 -13.07
C TYR A 2 -14.41 1.66 -13.80
N HIS A 3 -15.49 0.87 -13.86
CA HIS A 3 -16.81 1.27 -14.33
C HIS A 3 -17.77 1.37 -13.15
N PHE A 4 -18.69 2.34 -13.18
CA PHE A 4 -19.67 2.57 -12.12
C PHE A 4 -20.95 3.17 -12.72
N ASP A 5 -22.05 3.08 -11.98
CA ASP A 5 -23.30 3.79 -12.26
C ASP A 5 -23.62 4.79 -11.12
N LEU A 6 -24.70 5.55 -11.27
CA LEU A 6 -25.08 6.61 -10.32
C LEU A 6 -26.02 6.12 -9.19
N THR A 7 -26.18 4.82 -9.04
CA THR A 7 -27.05 4.24 -8.00
C THR A 7 -26.50 4.54 -6.62
N THR A 8 -27.37 5.05 -5.73
CA THR A 8 -27.01 5.30 -4.33
C THR A 8 -26.57 4.00 -3.66
N GLN A 9 -25.41 4.05 -3.02
CA GLN A 9 -24.89 2.96 -2.19
C GLN A 9 -25.18 3.25 -0.71
N TYR A 10 -25.52 2.21 0.02
CA TYR A 10 -25.68 2.25 1.47
C TYR A 10 -24.37 1.86 2.17
N PHE A 11 -24.25 2.21 3.45
CA PHE A 11 -23.05 1.86 4.24
C PHE A 11 -22.75 0.36 4.22
N SER A 12 -23.78 -0.48 4.27
CA SER A 12 -23.66 -1.95 4.18
C SER A 12 -22.98 -2.42 2.90
N ASP A 13 -23.19 -1.71 1.78
CA ASP A 13 -22.63 -2.08 0.48
C ASP A 13 -21.11 -1.86 0.48
N TYR A 14 -20.65 -0.78 1.10
CA TYR A 14 -19.22 -0.52 1.31
C TYR A 14 -18.59 -1.50 2.30
N VAL A 15 -19.28 -1.87 3.37
CA VAL A 15 -18.79 -2.88 4.32
C VAL A 15 -18.65 -4.24 3.64
N MET A 16 -19.63 -4.63 2.82
CA MET A 16 -19.57 -5.85 2.01
C MET A 16 -18.40 -5.80 1.02
N GLY A 17 -18.23 -4.69 0.31
CA GLY A 17 -17.12 -4.49 -0.62
C GLY A 17 -15.76 -4.57 0.07
N ASN A 18 -15.59 -3.90 1.21
CA ASN A 18 -14.38 -3.97 2.02
C ASN A 18 -14.14 -5.40 2.53
N PHE A 19 -15.18 -6.09 3.01
CA PHE A 19 -15.04 -7.47 3.46
C PHE A 19 -14.55 -8.37 2.33
N TRP A 20 -15.15 -8.29 1.15
CA TRP A 20 -14.70 -9.05 -0.03
C TRP A 20 -13.26 -8.73 -0.40
N SER A 21 -12.92 -7.45 -0.57
CA SER A 21 -11.57 -7.00 -0.93
C SER A 21 -10.52 -7.39 0.10
N ALA A 22 -10.85 -7.39 1.39
CA ALA A 22 -9.90 -7.73 2.45
C ALA A 22 -9.81 -9.23 2.71
N HIS A 23 -10.84 -10.03 2.45
CA HIS A 23 -10.90 -11.44 2.90
C HIS A 23 -10.95 -12.48 1.79
N TRP A 24 -11.35 -12.15 0.57
CA TRP A 24 -11.40 -13.15 -0.50
C TRP A 24 -9.98 -13.65 -0.82
N PRO A 25 -9.65 -14.96 -0.68
CA PRO A 25 -8.33 -15.52 -0.97
C PRO A 25 -7.61 -15.00 -2.21
N GLN A 26 -8.33 -14.73 -3.31
CA GLN A 26 -7.73 -14.29 -4.57
C GLN A 26 -7.69 -12.76 -4.73
N SER A 27 -8.10 -11.99 -3.71
CA SER A 27 -8.00 -10.55 -3.74
C SER A 27 -6.54 -10.12 -3.81
N HIS A 28 -6.17 -9.33 -4.82
CA HIS A 28 -4.80 -8.84 -5.01
C HIS A 28 -4.25 -8.06 -3.79
N PHE A 29 -5.13 -7.41 -3.00
CA PHE A 29 -4.77 -6.70 -1.78
C PHE A 29 -4.22 -7.61 -0.66
N ARG A 30 -4.39 -8.93 -0.77
CA ARG A 30 -3.86 -9.90 0.19
C ARG A 30 -2.49 -10.46 -0.18
N HIS A 31 -1.97 -10.10 -1.36
CA HIS A 31 -0.73 -10.70 -1.92
C HIS A 31 0.40 -9.69 -2.13
N HIS A 32 0.12 -8.39 -1.96
CA HIS A 32 1.11 -7.33 -2.10
C HIS A 32 0.85 -6.20 -1.09
N LEU A 33 1.93 -5.61 -0.57
CA LEU A 33 1.87 -4.30 0.08
C LEU A 33 1.79 -3.23 -0.99
N LEU A 34 0.77 -2.36 -0.91
CA LEU A 34 0.53 -1.28 -1.87
C LEU A 34 0.43 0.07 -1.14
N MET A 35 1.18 1.07 -1.60
CA MET A 35 0.98 2.46 -1.19
C MET A 35 1.11 3.42 -2.37
N CYS A 36 0.35 4.50 -2.32
CA CYS A 36 0.42 5.59 -3.29
C CYS A 36 0.17 6.93 -2.60
N ARG A 37 0.97 7.95 -2.91
CA ARG A 37 0.79 9.32 -2.42
C ARG A 37 1.02 10.30 -3.56
N HIS A 38 0.04 11.17 -3.82
CA HIS A 38 0.22 12.29 -4.74
C HIS A 38 0.95 13.45 -4.05
N LEU A 39 1.78 14.16 -4.81
CA LEU A 39 2.58 15.29 -4.35
C LEU A 39 2.01 16.62 -4.89
N PRO A 40 2.22 17.75 -4.20
CA PRO A 40 1.67 19.05 -4.59
C PRO A 40 2.11 19.56 -5.96
N ASP A 41 3.28 19.14 -6.43
CA ASP A 41 3.89 19.54 -7.69
C ASP A 41 3.43 18.71 -8.90
N GLY A 42 2.41 17.85 -8.70
CA GLY A 42 1.88 16.97 -9.73
C GLY A 42 2.63 15.64 -9.83
N GLY A 43 3.59 15.39 -8.95
CA GLY A 43 4.26 14.10 -8.81
C GLY A 43 3.42 13.07 -8.04
N LYS A 44 3.91 11.84 -8.01
CA LYS A 44 3.37 10.80 -7.12
C LYS A 44 4.45 9.82 -6.70
N LEU A 45 4.26 9.25 -5.52
CA LEU A 45 5.03 8.14 -4.99
C LEU A 45 4.19 6.88 -5.10
N THR A 46 4.79 5.80 -5.57
CA THR A 46 4.17 4.48 -5.60
C THR A 46 5.10 3.46 -4.96
N LEU A 47 4.54 2.54 -4.20
CA LEU A 47 5.25 1.46 -3.54
C LEU A 47 4.49 0.16 -3.73
N THR A 48 5.17 -0.85 -4.28
CA THR A 48 4.66 -2.22 -4.41
C THR A 48 5.69 -3.18 -3.81
N ASN A 49 5.36 -3.76 -2.67
CA ASN A 49 6.31 -4.50 -1.82
C ASN A 49 7.55 -3.65 -1.52
N PHE A 50 8.74 -4.07 -1.97
CA PHE A 50 9.99 -3.33 -1.82
C PHE A 50 10.31 -2.38 -2.98
N ASN A 51 9.48 -2.33 -4.02
CA ASN A 51 9.72 -1.49 -5.20
C ASN A 51 9.10 -0.12 -5.01
N PHE A 52 9.93 0.89 -4.80
CA PHE A 52 9.53 2.28 -4.72
C PHE A 52 9.74 2.99 -6.07
N THR A 53 8.84 3.89 -6.42
CA THR A 53 8.97 4.73 -7.62
C THR A 53 8.44 6.13 -7.34
N HIS A 54 9.26 7.13 -7.61
CA HIS A 54 8.88 8.54 -7.67
C HIS A 54 8.61 8.92 -9.12
N TRP A 55 7.42 9.44 -9.35
CA TRP A 55 6.97 9.91 -10.65
C TRP A 55 6.83 11.42 -10.62
N GLN A 56 7.28 12.09 -11.67
CA GLN A 56 7.08 13.51 -11.89
C GLN A 56 6.61 13.75 -13.32
N LYS A 57 5.51 14.50 -13.48
CA LYS A 57 4.94 14.86 -14.80
C LYS A 57 4.78 13.65 -15.74
N GLY A 58 4.43 12.48 -15.18
CA GLY A 58 4.23 11.23 -15.95
C GLY A 58 5.50 10.44 -16.27
N HIS A 59 6.67 10.89 -15.82
CA HIS A 59 7.95 10.19 -15.98
C HIS A 59 8.47 9.65 -14.65
N VAL A 60 9.25 8.58 -14.70
CA VAL A 60 9.95 8.04 -13.53
C VAL A 60 11.20 8.88 -13.29
N GLU A 61 11.29 9.53 -12.13
CA GLU A 61 12.49 10.26 -11.70
C GLU A 61 13.41 9.38 -10.84
N GLU A 62 12.83 8.52 -10.02
CA GLU A 62 13.56 7.64 -9.12
C GLU A 62 12.85 6.29 -9.06
N GLN A 63 13.61 5.20 -9.17
CA GLN A 63 13.12 3.85 -8.95
C GLN A 63 14.15 3.08 -8.16
N ILE A 64 13.76 2.59 -6.98
CA ILE A 64 14.65 1.84 -6.08
C ILE A 64 13.97 0.55 -5.64
N HIS A 65 14.78 -0.50 -5.51
CA HIS A 65 14.40 -1.69 -4.80
C HIS A 65 15.00 -1.62 -3.40
N LEU A 66 14.13 -1.59 -2.39
CA LEU A 66 14.54 -1.50 -1.00
C LEU A 66 15.15 -2.83 -0.53
N PRO A 67 16.24 -2.80 0.23
CA PRO A 67 16.97 -4.02 0.58
C PRO A 67 16.26 -4.88 1.65
N ASP A 68 15.45 -4.26 2.51
CA ASP A 68 14.85 -4.94 3.67
C ASP A 68 13.63 -4.19 4.23
N ALA A 69 13.00 -4.81 5.23
CA ALA A 69 11.83 -4.27 5.94
C ALA A 69 12.15 -3.01 6.76
N ALA A 70 13.39 -2.80 7.21
CA ALA A 70 13.77 -1.62 7.97
C ALA A 70 13.84 -0.38 7.06
N ALA A 71 14.43 -0.52 5.88
CA ALA A 71 14.43 0.51 4.85
C ALA A 71 13.01 0.84 4.38
N LEU A 72 12.16 -0.18 4.24
CA LEU A 72 10.73 -0.01 3.96
C LEU A 72 10.00 0.78 5.06
N TYR A 73 10.18 0.40 6.32
CA TYR A 73 9.55 1.07 7.46
C TYR A 73 9.93 2.55 7.55
N GLN A 74 11.20 2.88 7.34
CA GLN A 74 11.67 4.26 7.28
C GLN A 74 11.06 5.02 6.10
N LEU A 75 11.08 4.42 4.90
CA LEU A 75 10.54 5.06 3.70
C LEU A 75 9.03 5.34 3.81
N MET A 76 8.25 4.44 4.43
CA MET A 76 6.82 4.64 4.68
C MET A 76 6.55 5.87 5.56
N GLN A 77 7.39 6.11 6.56
CA GLN A 77 7.27 7.27 7.44
C GLN A 77 7.72 8.56 6.72
N GLU A 78 8.92 8.56 6.15
CA GLU A 78 9.54 9.78 5.60
C GLU A 78 8.90 10.24 4.29
N ARG A 79 8.71 9.32 3.34
CA ARG A 79 8.23 9.66 1.98
C ARG A 79 6.71 9.64 1.92
N PHE A 80 6.06 8.64 2.53
CA PHE A 80 4.60 8.53 2.52
C PHE A 80 3.91 9.27 3.68
N GLY A 81 4.64 9.69 4.72
CA GLY A 81 4.06 10.39 5.87
C GLY A 81 3.19 9.50 6.75
N LEU A 82 3.44 8.18 6.75
CA LEU A 82 2.63 7.24 7.52
C LEU A 82 3.01 7.30 9.00
N GLY A 83 2.05 7.64 9.86
CA GLY A 83 2.22 7.63 11.31
C GLY A 83 2.17 6.22 11.88
N VAL A 84 3.34 5.64 12.17
CA VAL A 84 3.49 4.26 12.64
C VAL A 84 3.38 4.10 14.17
N ASP A 85 3.45 5.19 14.91
CA ASP A 85 3.49 5.19 16.39
C ASP A 85 2.15 5.56 17.04
N ASP A 86 1.04 5.57 16.28
CA ASP A 86 -0.29 5.84 16.85
C ASP A 86 -0.68 4.76 17.87
N PRO A 87 -1.21 5.12 19.06
CA PRO A 87 -1.53 4.15 20.11
C PRO A 87 -2.56 3.08 19.72
N LYS A 88 -3.39 3.35 18.70
CA LYS A 88 -4.50 2.48 18.28
C LYS A 88 -4.25 1.83 16.92
N HIS A 89 -3.62 2.56 16.01
CA HIS A 89 -3.46 2.19 14.61
C HIS A 89 -1.99 2.10 14.15
N GLY A 90 -1.06 2.33 15.06
CA GLY A 90 0.36 2.12 14.83
C GLY A 90 0.69 0.64 14.66
N PHE A 91 1.89 0.38 14.13
CA PHE A 91 2.42 -0.96 13.96
C PHE A 91 3.95 -0.90 14.02
N SER A 92 4.55 -1.97 14.53
CA SER A 92 5.98 -2.10 14.72
C SER A 92 6.71 -2.58 13.47
N LEU A 93 8.03 -2.37 13.43
CA LEU A 93 8.90 -2.97 12.42
C LEU A 93 8.79 -4.50 12.39
N ALA A 94 8.60 -5.15 13.54
CA ALA A 94 8.46 -6.60 13.63
C ALA A 94 7.18 -7.10 12.92
N GLU A 95 6.06 -6.39 13.10
CA GLU A 95 4.80 -6.71 12.42
C GLU A 95 4.92 -6.50 10.90
N LEU A 96 5.53 -5.40 10.46
CA LEU A 96 5.79 -5.18 9.04
C LEU A 96 6.68 -6.30 8.46
N THR A 97 7.73 -6.70 9.18
CA THR A 97 8.63 -7.78 8.76
C THR A 97 7.87 -9.10 8.58
N ALA A 98 6.97 -9.43 9.51
CA ALA A 98 6.14 -10.61 9.43
C ALA A 98 5.18 -10.58 8.22
N VAL A 99 4.58 -9.42 7.93
CA VAL A 99 3.74 -9.23 6.74
C VAL A 99 4.53 -9.44 5.46
N MET A 100 5.72 -8.84 5.35
CA MET A 100 6.55 -8.95 4.15
C MET A 100 7.05 -10.38 3.93
N ALA A 101 7.41 -11.10 5.00
CA ALA A 101 7.77 -12.52 4.92
C ALA A 101 6.60 -13.39 4.43
N GLY A 102 5.36 -13.04 4.79
CA GLY A 102 4.16 -13.73 4.29
C GLY A 102 4.06 -13.70 2.76
N PHE A 103 4.38 -12.57 2.13
CA PHE A 103 4.35 -12.46 0.66
C PHE A 103 5.41 -13.32 -0.04
N GLU A 104 6.60 -13.48 0.57
CA GLU A 104 7.64 -14.36 0.01
C GLU A 104 7.21 -15.84 0.03
N THR A 105 6.48 -16.26 1.06
CA THR A 105 6.02 -17.65 1.20
C THR A 105 4.91 -18.04 0.22
N HIS A 106 4.15 -17.06 -0.30
CA HIS A 106 3.07 -17.28 -1.25
C HIS A 106 3.48 -17.09 -2.72
N GLY A 107 4.77 -16.83 -2.99
CA GLY A 107 5.34 -16.68 -4.33
C GLY A 107 5.75 -17.97 -5.04
N LYS A 108 5.21 -19.14 -4.66
CA LYS A 108 5.41 -20.43 -5.35
C LYS A 108 4.10 -21.06 -5.78
#